data_AF-A0A1I0PWS9-F1
#
_entry.id   AF-A0A1I0PWS9-F1
#
_cell.length_a   1.000
_cell.length_b   1.000
_cell.length_c   1.000
_cell.angle_alpha   90.00
_cell.angle_beta   90.00
_cell.angle_gamma   90.00
#
_symmetry.space_group_name_H-M   'P 1'
#
loop_
_entity.id
_entity.type
_entity.pdbx_description
1 polymer ?
#
loop_
_entity_poly.entity_id
_entity_poly.type
_entity_poly.pdbx_seq_one_letter_code
_entity_poly.pdbx_strand_id
1 'polypeptide(L)'
;MLGKIKKLLFFLLLIRIFVGVMIPILQIIPIMWHAVRPSRVGDMPAVVNRFWLRKGYEGLTFFGTILTPSQEEADRFNNSHDPMKNHEMIHLRQAQATGDSWLRFYLLYIWYWFFLSCFCGLAVRRQLRNAAYLLNPFEMEAYDRMNDPDYLAQCKDGATEWRKYARMSVKERLRRYQEIRQQLKRDKR
;
A
#
# COMPACT_ATOMS: atom_id res chain seq x y z
N MET A 1 17.24 1.91 -47.82
CA MET A 1 17.72 1.08 -46.69
C MET A 1 17.33 1.65 -45.32
N LEU A 2 17.60 2.94 -45.07
CA LEU A 2 17.37 3.62 -43.78
C LEU A 2 15.91 3.56 -43.25
N GLY A 3 14.90 3.59 -44.13
CA GLY A 3 13.48 3.54 -43.74
C GLY A 3 13.00 2.18 -43.22
N LYS A 4 13.59 1.06 -43.69
CA LYS A 4 13.27 -0.29 -43.20
C LYS A 4 13.84 -0.51 -41.78
N ILE A 5 15.04 0.01 -41.53
CA ILE A 5 15.70 -0.06 -40.21
C ILE A 5 14.93 0.77 -39.17
N LYS A 6 14.46 1.98 -39.52
CA LYS A 6 13.63 2.80 -38.62
C LYS A 6 12.29 2.14 -38.26
N LYS A 7 11.62 1.50 -39.23
CA LYS A 7 10.37 0.73 -38.98
C LYS A 7 10.61 -0.49 -38.09
N LEU A 8 11.71 -1.22 -38.29
CA LEU A 8 12.07 -2.36 -37.47
C LEU A 8 12.40 -1.94 -36.02
N LEU A 9 13.17 -0.86 -35.84
CA LEU A 9 13.46 -0.30 -34.51
C LEU A 9 12.20 0.20 -33.79
N PHE A 10 11.29 0.86 -34.51
CA PHE A 10 10.00 1.29 -33.96
C PHE A 10 9.13 0.10 -33.55
N PHE A 11 9.09 -0.96 -34.35
CA PHE A 11 8.35 -2.18 -34.04
C PHE A 11 8.95 -2.93 -32.84
N LEU A 12 10.28 -3.04 -32.74
CA LEU A 12 10.97 -3.61 -31.58
C LEU A 12 10.75 -2.78 -30.31
N LEU A 13 10.69 -1.45 -30.43
CA LEU A 13 10.34 -0.54 -29.33
C LEU A 13 8.89 -0.77 -28.87
N LEU A 14 7.94 -0.90 -29.79
CA LEU A 14 6.55 -1.23 -29.47
C LEU A 14 6.43 -2.59 -28.80
N ILE A 15 7.14 -3.62 -29.28
CA ILE A 15 7.19 -4.93 -28.61
C ILE A 15 7.77 -4.79 -27.21
N ARG A 16 8.87 -4.05 -27.02
CA ARG A 16 9.45 -3.82 -25.68
C ARG A 16 8.49 -3.09 -24.74
N ILE A 17 7.75 -2.09 -25.23
CA ILE A 17 6.74 -1.38 -24.45
C ILE A 17 5.57 -2.34 -24.12
N PHE A 18 5.09 -3.08 -25.11
CA PHE A 18 3.97 -4.00 -24.96
C PHE A 18 4.29 -5.14 -23.99
N VAL A 19 5.45 -5.79 -24.15
CA VAL A 19 5.95 -6.84 -23.27
C VAL A 19 6.27 -6.28 -21.86
N GLY A 20 6.88 -5.10 -21.77
CA GLY A 20 7.25 -4.47 -20.50
C GLY A 20 6.06 -3.99 -19.67
N VAL A 21 4.91 -3.72 -20.29
CA VAL A 21 3.67 -3.29 -19.62
C VAL A 21 2.71 -4.46 -19.39
N MET A 22 2.56 -5.37 -20.34
CA MET A 22 1.57 -6.46 -20.24
C MET A 22 1.98 -7.54 -19.25
N ILE A 23 3.26 -7.94 -19.22
CA ILE A 23 3.72 -9.02 -18.32
C ILE A 23 3.37 -8.77 -16.85
N PRO A 24 3.65 -7.60 -16.27
CA PRO A 24 3.36 -7.37 -14.84
C PRO A 24 1.89 -7.07 -14.53
N ILE A 25 1.07 -6.69 -15.53
CA ILE A 25 -0.40 -6.68 -15.40
C ILE A 25 -0.93 -8.12 -15.32
N LEU A 26 -0.44 -9.02 -16.17
CA LEU A 26 -0.86 -10.41 -16.16
C LEU A 26 -0.50 -11.12 -14.84
N GLN A 27 0.54 -10.68 -14.13
CA GLN A 27 0.94 -11.22 -12.83
C GLN A 27 -0.09 -10.99 -11.70
N ILE A 28 -0.97 -9.98 -11.80
CA ILE A 28 -1.96 -9.70 -10.74
C ILE A 28 -3.23 -10.54 -10.90
N ILE A 29 -3.52 -11.00 -12.11
CA ILE A 29 -4.75 -11.74 -12.42
C ILE A 29 -4.80 -13.06 -11.63
N PRO A 30 -3.72 -13.86 -11.58
CA PRO A 30 -3.67 -15.02 -10.70
C PRO A 30 -3.89 -14.65 -9.23
N ILE A 31 -3.32 -13.54 -8.75
CA ILE A 31 -3.48 -13.12 -7.34
C ILE A 31 -4.95 -12.82 -7.04
N MET A 32 -5.64 -12.08 -7.92
CA MET A 32 -7.06 -11.80 -7.77
C MET A 32 -7.92 -13.06 -7.88
N TRP A 33 -7.58 -13.99 -8.79
CA TRP A 33 -8.33 -15.23 -8.98
C TRP A 33 -8.24 -16.18 -7.77
N HIS A 34 -7.08 -16.21 -7.12
CA HIS A 34 -6.85 -17.03 -5.91
C HIS A 34 -7.12 -16.26 -4.61
N ALA A 35 -7.63 -15.03 -4.70
CA ALA A 35 -7.92 -14.21 -3.54
C ALA A 35 -8.95 -14.90 -2.64
N VAL A 36 -8.58 -15.11 -1.38
CA VAL A 36 -9.48 -15.62 -0.35
C VAL A 36 -9.98 -14.48 0.53
N ARG A 37 -10.98 -14.77 1.37
CA ARG A 37 -11.45 -13.81 2.38
C ARG A 37 -10.29 -13.38 3.31
N PRO A 38 -10.22 -12.11 3.74
CA PRO A 38 -9.19 -11.64 4.66
C PRO A 38 -8.99 -12.52 5.91
N SER A 39 -10.06 -13.04 6.50
CA SER A 39 -10.00 -13.93 7.68
C SER A 39 -9.30 -15.26 7.44
N ARG A 40 -9.18 -15.69 6.18
CA ARG A 40 -8.46 -16.92 5.79
C ARG A 40 -6.97 -16.69 5.55
N VAL A 41 -6.52 -15.44 5.59
CA VAL A 41 -5.11 -15.09 5.42
C VAL A 41 -4.49 -14.93 6.81
N GLY A 42 -3.54 -15.79 7.14
CA GLY A 42 -2.81 -15.72 8.40
C GLY A 42 -1.61 -14.77 8.32
N ASP A 43 -0.78 -14.97 7.30
CA ASP A 43 0.35 -14.13 6.91
C ASP A 43 0.27 -13.85 5.40
N MET A 44 0.55 -12.60 5.00
CA MET A 44 0.54 -12.22 3.58
C MET A 44 1.92 -12.41 2.95
N PRO A 45 2.12 -13.35 2.01
CA PRO A 45 3.42 -13.50 1.35
C PRO A 45 3.77 -12.24 0.56
N ALA A 46 5.05 -11.86 0.56
CA ALA A 46 5.57 -10.80 -0.28
C ALA A 46 6.06 -11.33 -1.62
N VAL A 47 5.64 -10.71 -2.72
CA VAL A 47 5.98 -11.10 -4.10
C VAL A 47 6.34 -9.87 -4.93
N VAL A 48 7.25 -10.06 -5.89
CA VAL A 48 7.73 -8.97 -6.73
C VAL A 48 6.67 -8.58 -7.77
N ASN A 49 6.27 -7.30 -7.76
CA ASN A 49 5.51 -6.70 -8.85
C ASN A 49 5.89 -5.21 -9.01
N ARG A 50 6.54 -4.86 -10.12
CA ARG A 50 7.03 -3.48 -10.35
C ARG A 50 6.01 -2.54 -10.95
N PHE A 51 4.92 -3.04 -11.52
CA PHE A 51 4.04 -2.23 -12.34
C PHE A 51 3.08 -1.38 -11.50
N TRP A 52 2.60 -1.94 -10.40
CA TRP A 52 1.64 -1.26 -9.53
C TRP A 52 2.30 -0.38 -8.47
N LEU A 53 3.57 -0.60 -8.16
CA LEU A 53 4.32 0.21 -7.20
C LEU A 53 5.02 1.39 -7.88
N ARG A 54 4.58 2.61 -7.54
CA ARG A 54 5.32 3.83 -7.88
C ARG A 54 6.64 3.88 -7.11
N LYS A 55 7.63 4.58 -7.66
CA LYS A 55 8.91 4.85 -6.96
C LYS A 55 8.65 5.45 -5.57
N GLY A 56 9.22 4.85 -4.54
CA GLY A 56 9.16 5.31 -3.15
C GLY A 56 8.16 4.60 -2.25
N TYR A 57 7.53 3.51 -2.72
CA TYR A 57 6.74 2.59 -1.89
C TYR A 57 7.51 1.26 -1.79
N GLU A 58 7.57 0.71 -0.58
CA GLU A 58 8.29 -0.54 -0.27
C GLU A 58 7.36 -1.78 -0.31
N GLY A 59 6.06 -1.56 -0.08
CA GLY A 59 5.02 -2.59 -0.06
C GLY A 59 3.67 -2.05 -0.55
N LEU A 60 2.80 -2.96 -0.99
CA LEU A 60 1.39 -2.70 -1.25
C LEU A 60 0.55 -3.95 -0.98
N THR A 61 -0.38 -3.84 -0.05
CA THR A 61 -1.37 -4.89 0.23
C THR A 61 -2.34 -5.08 -0.94
N PHE A 62 -2.27 -6.26 -1.57
CA PHE A 62 -3.08 -6.64 -2.72
C PHE A 62 -3.67 -8.04 -2.54
N PHE A 63 -4.94 -8.11 -2.14
CA PHE A 63 -5.74 -9.34 -2.01
C PHE A 63 -5.05 -10.47 -1.22
N GLY A 64 -4.47 -10.15 -0.05
CA GLY A 64 -3.80 -11.13 0.81
C GLY A 64 -2.34 -11.39 0.46
N THR A 65 -1.77 -10.60 -0.46
CA THR A 65 -0.38 -10.65 -0.86
C THR A 65 0.23 -9.26 -0.75
N ILE A 66 1.51 -9.16 -0.39
CA ILE A 66 2.25 -7.90 -0.40
C ILE A 66 3.00 -7.81 -1.72
N LEU A 67 2.73 -6.79 -2.52
CA LEU A 67 3.51 -6.51 -3.72
C LEU A 67 4.74 -5.69 -3.34
N THR A 68 5.91 -6.06 -3.85
CA THR A 68 7.18 -5.34 -3.62
C THR A 68 7.87 -4.98 -4.94
N PRO A 69 8.68 -3.90 -4.98
CA PRO A 69 9.39 -3.52 -6.21
C PRO A 69 10.59 -4.42 -6.57
N SER A 70 11.15 -5.16 -5.60
CA SER A 70 12.33 -6.01 -5.82
C SER A 70 12.26 -7.34 -5.06
N GLN A 71 13.05 -8.31 -5.53
CA GLN A 71 13.19 -9.61 -4.85
C GLN A 71 13.83 -9.43 -3.48
N GLU A 72 14.78 -8.51 -3.33
CA GLU A 72 15.40 -8.17 -2.05
C GLU A 72 14.37 -7.73 -1.00
N GLU A 73 13.42 -6.87 -1.38
CA GLU A 73 12.33 -6.46 -0.49
C GLU A 73 11.36 -7.61 -0.19
N ALA A 74 11.05 -8.44 -1.18
CA ALA A 74 10.20 -9.61 -0.97
C ALA A 74 10.85 -10.58 0.04
N ASP A 75 12.14 -10.88 -0.14
CA ASP A 75 12.89 -11.78 0.73
C ASP A 75 13.01 -11.19 2.14
N ARG A 76 13.23 -9.87 2.26
CA ARG A 76 13.25 -9.17 3.55
C ARG A 76 11.92 -9.33 4.28
N PHE A 77 10.80 -9.08 3.60
CA PHE A 77 9.46 -9.18 4.19
C PHE A 77 9.04 -10.62 4.52
N ASN A 78 9.56 -11.62 3.79
CA ASN A 78 9.23 -13.02 4.01
C ASN A 78 10.09 -13.69 5.09
N ASN A 79 11.35 -13.25 5.24
CA ASN A 79 12.34 -13.96 6.06
C ASN A 79 12.77 -13.21 7.33
N SER A 80 12.30 -11.99 7.54
CA SER A 80 12.69 -11.18 8.70
C SER A 80 11.51 -10.39 9.28
N HIS A 81 11.62 -10.03 10.56
CA HIS A 81 10.68 -9.10 11.16
C HIS A 81 10.97 -7.69 10.61
N ASP A 82 10.06 -7.20 9.78
CA ASP A 82 10.18 -5.90 9.12
C ASP A 82 8.97 -5.01 9.49
N PRO A 83 9.18 -3.79 10.02
CA PRO A 83 8.09 -2.89 10.36
C PRO A 83 7.15 -2.58 9.19
N MET A 84 7.66 -2.52 7.96
CA MET A 84 6.83 -2.31 6.77
C MET A 84 6.02 -3.57 6.43
N LYS A 85 6.56 -4.77 6.62
CA LYS A 85 5.75 -6.01 6.58
C LYS A 85 4.62 -5.94 7.62
N ASN A 86 4.90 -5.46 8.83
CA ASN A 86 3.89 -5.26 9.88
C ASN A 86 2.82 -4.24 9.44
N HIS A 87 3.24 -3.11 8.84
CA HIS A 87 2.35 -2.09 8.26
C HIS A 87 1.35 -2.70 7.26
N GLU A 88 1.84 -3.50 6.31
CA GLU A 88 0.99 -4.17 5.35
C GLU A 88 0.06 -5.21 6.01
N MET A 89 0.57 -5.97 6.98
CA MET A 89 -0.25 -6.89 7.78
C MET A 89 -1.37 -6.19 8.56
N ILE A 90 -1.20 -4.92 8.95
CA ILE A 90 -2.28 -4.14 9.56
C ILE A 90 -3.40 -3.89 8.54
N HIS A 91 -3.11 -3.65 7.26
CA HIS A 91 -4.13 -3.53 6.22
C HIS A 91 -4.96 -4.81 6.05
N LEU A 92 -4.35 -5.99 6.22
CA LEU A 92 -5.10 -7.25 6.30
C LEU A 92 -6.07 -7.23 7.49
N ARG A 93 -5.63 -6.83 8.69
CA ARG A 93 -6.50 -6.74 9.87
C ARG A 93 -7.61 -5.69 9.68
N GLN A 94 -7.33 -4.60 8.98
CA GLN A 94 -8.35 -3.61 8.60
C GLN A 94 -9.36 -4.20 7.60
N ALA A 95 -8.92 -5.02 6.66
CA ALA A 95 -9.79 -5.72 5.72
C ALA A 95 -10.72 -6.73 6.42
N GLN A 96 -10.21 -7.44 7.44
CA GLN A 96 -11.00 -8.28 8.34
C GLN A 96 -12.07 -7.45 9.08
N ALA A 97 -11.68 -6.32 9.67
CA ALA A 97 -12.57 -5.41 10.40
C ALA A 97 -13.62 -4.69 9.52
N THR A 98 -13.37 -4.58 8.22
CA THR A 98 -14.28 -3.93 7.25
C THR A 98 -15.24 -4.94 6.62
N GLY A 99 -15.73 -5.87 7.44
CA GLY A 99 -16.71 -6.88 7.03
C GLY A 99 -16.08 -8.05 6.28
N ASP A 100 -14.83 -8.38 6.60
CA ASP A 100 -14.10 -9.51 6.02
C ASP A 100 -14.12 -9.53 4.49
N SER A 101 -13.87 -8.36 3.88
CA SER A 101 -13.98 -8.17 2.43
C SER A 101 -12.93 -7.20 1.90
N TRP A 102 -12.05 -7.71 1.03
CA TRP A 102 -11.08 -6.91 0.30
C TRP A 102 -11.74 -5.77 -0.49
N LEU A 103 -12.85 -6.05 -1.16
CA LEU A 103 -13.55 -5.03 -1.95
C LEU A 103 -14.09 -3.91 -1.06
N ARG A 104 -14.69 -4.24 0.08
CA ARG A 104 -15.20 -3.22 1.01
C ARG A 104 -14.07 -2.39 1.61
N PHE A 105 -12.96 -3.03 1.97
CA PHE A 105 -11.75 -2.35 2.39
C PHE A 105 -11.26 -1.37 1.33
N TYR A 106 -11.08 -1.81 0.08
CA TYR A 106 -10.60 -0.97 -1.01
C TYR A 106 -11.55 0.18 -1.33
N LEU A 107 -12.86 -0.05 -1.33
CA LEU A 107 -13.85 1.01 -1.57
C LEU A 107 -13.77 2.10 -0.48
N LEU A 108 -13.66 1.70 0.79
CA LEU A 108 -13.48 2.66 1.90
C LEU A 108 -12.15 3.39 1.81
N TYR A 109 -11.07 2.67 1.50
CA TYR A 109 -9.75 3.26 1.32
C TYR A 109 -9.77 4.32 0.21
N ILE A 110 -10.30 3.98 -0.97
CA ILE A 110 -10.43 4.87 -2.12
C ILE A 110 -11.33 6.06 -1.78
N TRP A 111 -12.43 5.83 -1.06
CA TRP A 111 -13.31 6.91 -0.61
C TRP A 111 -12.57 7.95 0.23
N TYR A 112 -11.80 7.53 1.25
CA TYR A 112 -11.02 8.47 2.07
C TYR A 112 -9.90 9.14 1.28
N TRP A 113 -9.23 8.40 0.41
CA TRP A 113 -8.21 8.95 -0.47
C TRP A 113 -8.78 10.01 -1.42
N PHE A 114 -9.95 9.74 -2.03
CA PHE A 114 -10.63 10.67 -2.93
C PHE A 114 -11.13 11.90 -2.17
N PHE A 115 -11.74 11.71 -0.99
CA PHE A 115 -12.16 12.81 -0.13
C PHE A 115 -10.99 13.72 0.24
N LEU A 116 -9.87 13.15 0.68
CA LEU A 116 -8.68 13.94 1.01
C LEU A 116 -8.08 14.58 -0.26
N SER A 117 -8.12 13.89 -1.39
CA SER A 117 -7.66 14.46 -2.66
C SER A 117 -8.52 15.66 -3.04
N CYS A 118 -9.84 15.57 -3.08
CA CYS A 118 -10.71 16.66 -3.55
C CYS A 118 -10.88 17.78 -2.53
N PHE A 119 -10.93 17.45 -1.23
CA PHE A 119 -11.36 18.40 -0.19
C PHE A 119 -10.25 18.81 0.78
N CYS A 120 -9.03 18.26 0.68
CA CYS A 120 -7.89 18.88 1.38
C CYS A 120 -7.49 20.17 0.68
N GLY A 121 -7.63 21.28 1.41
CA GLY A 121 -7.21 22.59 0.94
C GLY A 121 -5.73 22.63 0.53
N LEU A 122 -5.40 23.56 -0.37
CA LEU A 122 -4.06 23.77 -0.92
C LEU A 122 -2.97 23.90 0.16
N ALA A 123 -3.31 24.45 1.32
CA ALA A 123 -2.40 24.59 2.47
C ALA A 123 -1.84 23.24 2.98
N VAL A 124 -2.67 22.21 3.04
CA VAL A 124 -2.24 20.87 3.51
C VAL A 124 -1.30 20.23 2.50
N ARG A 125 -1.61 20.35 1.21
CA ARG A 125 -0.77 19.82 0.11
C ARG A 125 0.60 20.48 0.04
N ARG A 126 0.71 21.76 0.41
CA ARG A 126 1.99 22.48 0.50
C ARG A 126 2.86 21.98 1.65
N GLN A 127 2.25 21.57 2.77
CA GLN A 127 2.98 21.06 3.94
C GLN A 127 3.37 19.59 3.81
N LEU A 128 2.56 18.80 3.11
CA LEU A 128 2.76 17.36 3.01
C LEU A 128 2.51 16.85 1.59
N ARG A 129 3.58 16.46 0.90
CA ARG A 129 3.49 15.75 -0.38
C ARG A 129 2.78 14.41 -0.14
N ASN A 130 1.88 14.03 -1.05
CA ASN A 130 1.04 12.85 -0.93
C ASN A 130 0.13 12.83 0.32
N ALA A 131 -0.33 14.00 0.78
CA ALA A 131 -1.23 14.11 1.94
C ALA A 131 -2.46 13.20 1.87
N ALA A 132 -3.04 12.98 0.69
CA ALA A 132 -4.21 12.10 0.55
C ALA A 132 -3.93 10.63 0.90
N TYR A 133 -2.70 10.17 0.68
CA TYR A 133 -2.23 8.85 1.10
C TYR A 133 -1.88 8.89 2.59
N LEU A 134 -0.98 9.78 3.00
CA LEU A 134 -0.43 9.81 4.36
C LEU A 134 -1.44 10.17 5.46
N LEU A 135 -2.51 10.89 5.12
CA LEU A 135 -3.60 11.25 6.04
C LEU A 135 -4.84 10.38 5.87
N ASN A 136 -4.76 9.33 5.03
CA ASN A 136 -5.79 8.32 4.96
C ASN A 136 -5.89 7.64 6.32
N PRO A 137 -7.08 7.54 6.94
CA PRO A 137 -7.22 6.94 8.27
C PRO A 137 -6.62 5.55 8.41
N PHE A 138 -6.69 4.73 7.34
CA PHE A 138 -6.10 3.39 7.32
C PHE A 138 -4.57 3.44 7.36
N GLU A 139 -3.95 4.31 6.56
CA GLU A 139 -2.49 4.52 6.58
C GLU A 139 -2.02 5.10 7.91
N MET A 140 -2.80 6.00 8.51
CA MET A 140 -2.44 6.60 9.79
C MET A 140 -2.38 5.57 10.91
N GLU A 141 -3.35 4.66 11.01
CA GLU A 141 -3.29 3.54 11.96
C GLU A 141 -2.07 2.65 11.68
N ALA A 142 -1.85 2.27 10.42
CA ALA A 142 -0.73 1.41 10.05
C ALA A 142 0.62 2.03 10.41
N TYR A 143 0.85 3.32 10.09
CA TYR A 143 2.08 4.02 10.45
C TYR A 143 2.25 4.24 11.96
N ASP A 144 1.16 4.47 12.72
CA ASP A 144 1.25 4.67 14.17
C ASP A 144 1.61 3.36 14.91
N ARG A 145 1.29 2.21 14.30
CA ARG A 145 1.41 0.89 14.92
C ARG A 145 2.45 -0.04 14.29
N MET A 146 3.06 0.34 13.18
CA MET A 146 3.99 -0.52 12.44
C MET A 146 5.22 -0.99 13.25
N ASN A 147 5.63 -0.23 14.28
CA ASN A 147 6.76 -0.59 15.16
C ASN A 147 6.31 -1.33 16.43
N ASP A 148 5.00 -1.57 16.63
CA ASP A 148 4.46 -2.31 17.76
C ASP A 148 4.40 -3.81 17.40
N PRO A 149 5.25 -4.65 18.00
CA PRO A 149 5.34 -6.07 17.65
C PRO A 149 4.11 -6.88 18.08
N ASP A 150 3.36 -6.40 19.06
CA ASP A 150 2.23 -7.12 19.64
C ASP A 150 0.90 -6.70 19.00
N TYR A 151 0.90 -5.61 18.23
CA TYR A 151 -0.33 -5.01 17.71
C TYR A 151 -1.15 -5.98 16.86
N LEU A 152 -0.53 -6.75 15.96
CA LEU A 152 -1.24 -7.73 15.14
C LEU A 152 -1.91 -8.84 15.97
N ALA A 153 -1.30 -9.23 17.09
CA ALA A 153 -1.87 -10.23 17.99
C ALA A 153 -3.07 -9.65 18.75
N GLN A 154 -2.97 -8.38 19.18
CA GLN A 154 -4.05 -7.66 19.85
C GLN A 154 -5.27 -7.44 18.94
N CYS A 155 -5.05 -7.23 17.64
CA CYS A 155 -6.11 -7.03 16.64
C CYS A 155 -6.34 -8.23 15.72
N LYS A 156 -6.16 -9.46 16.23
CA LYS A 156 -6.34 -10.70 15.44
C LYS A 156 -7.70 -10.82 14.75
N ASP A 157 -8.75 -10.24 15.35
CA ASP A 157 -10.13 -10.25 14.86
C ASP A 157 -10.48 -8.98 14.06
N GLY A 158 -9.49 -8.10 13.85
CA GLY A 158 -9.57 -6.93 12.99
C GLY A 158 -9.08 -5.64 13.65
N ALA A 159 -8.42 -4.80 12.86
CA ALA A 159 -7.90 -3.49 13.26
C ALA A 159 -8.94 -2.38 12.97
N THR A 160 -9.24 -1.55 13.98
CA THR A 160 -10.34 -0.57 13.93
C THR A 160 -9.95 0.84 14.37
N GLU A 161 -8.71 1.07 14.77
CA GLU A 161 -8.25 2.39 15.22
C GLU A 161 -8.28 3.42 14.10
N TRP A 162 -8.25 3.03 12.83
CA TRP A 162 -8.50 3.91 11.68
C TRP A 162 -9.77 4.76 11.87
N ARG A 163 -10.80 4.24 12.56
CA ARG A 163 -12.05 4.97 12.84
C ARG A 163 -11.83 6.21 13.71
N LYS A 164 -10.82 6.20 14.59
CA LYS A 164 -10.42 7.36 15.39
C LYS A 164 -9.91 8.48 14.48
N TYR A 165 -9.00 8.17 13.56
CA TYR A 165 -8.50 9.16 12.60
C TYR A 165 -9.59 9.59 11.62
N ALA A 166 -10.50 8.70 11.23
CA ALA A 166 -11.62 9.04 10.36
C ALA A 166 -12.53 10.14 10.93
N ARG A 167 -12.66 10.22 12.28
CA ARG A 167 -13.42 11.27 12.98
C ARG A 167 -12.65 12.59 13.15
N MET A 168 -11.33 12.58 12.97
CA MET A 168 -10.52 13.79 13.05
C MET A 168 -10.70 14.67 11.81
N SER A 169 -10.61 15.98 12.02
CA SER A 169 -10.43 16.95 10.94
C SER A 169 -9.09 16.73 10.23
N VAL A 170 -8.98 17.21 8.99
CA VAL A 170 -7.74 17.12 8.21
C VAL A 170 -6.56 17.78 8.93
N LYS A 171 -6.79 18.89 9.64
CA LYS A 171 -5.76 19.62 10.39
C LYS A 171 -5.23 18.79 11.57
N GLU A 172 -6.12 18.11 12.29
CA GLU A 172 -5.74 17.20 13.38
C GLU A 172 -4.98 15.98 12.86
N ARG A 173 -5.43 15.38 11.75
CA ARG A 173 -4.70 14.28 11.10
C ARG A 173 -3.30 14.69 10.69
N LEU A 174 -3.14 15.89 10.11
CA LEU A 174 -1.83 16.40 9.73
C LEU A 174 -0.89 16.55 10.92
N ARG A 175 -1.37 17.13 12.03
CA ARG A 175 -0.59 17.26 13.26
C ARG A 175 -0.18 15.88 13.80
N ARG A 176 -1.13 14.95 13.87
CA ARG A 176 -0.87 13.60 14.36
C ARG A 176 0.11 12.84 13.47
N TYR A 177 -0.02 12.96 12.15
CA TYR A 177 0.93 12.36 11.22
C TYR A 177 2.34 12.94 11.39
N GLN A 178 2.49 14.24 11.67
CA GLN A 178 3.79 14.82 11.96
C GLN A 178 4.43 14.22 13.22
N GLU A 179 3.65 13.97 14.28
CA GLU A 179 4.12 13.28 15.50
C GLU A 179 4.58 11.85 15.20
N ILE A 180 3.74 11.07 14.50
CA ILE A 180 4.06 9.71 14.06
C ILE A 180 5.36 9.71 13.26
N ARG A 181 5.50 10.62 12.30
CA ARG A 181 6.70 10.74 11.47
C ARG A 181 7.96 11.05 12.29
N GLN A 182 7.85 11.83 13.37
CA GLN A 182 9.00 12.06 14.25
C GLN A 182 9.32 10.83 15.10
N GLN A 183 8.32 10.08 15.56
CA GLN A 183 8.53 8.80 16.23
C GLN A 183 9.28 7.82 15.32
N LEU A 184 8.78 7.60 14.10
CA LEU A 184 9.42 6.71 13.12
C LEU A 184 10.88 7.10 12.80
N LYS A 185 11.20 8.40 12.82
CA LYS A 185 12.58 8.87 12.65
C LYS A 185 13.47 8.58 13.85
N ARG A 186 12.92 8.56 15.06
CA ARG A 186 13.65 8.21 16.28
C ARG A 186 13.94 6.72 16.31
N ASP A 187 12.96 5.90 15.94
CA ASP A 187 13.09 4.43 15.97
C ASP A 187 14.04 3.88 14.91
N LYS A 188 14.35 4.68 13.87
CA LYS A 188 15.37 4.36 12.86
C LYS A 188 16.81 4.75 13.26
N ARG A 189 17.01 5.44 14.39
CA ARG A 189 18.34 5.83 14.90
C ARG A 189 18.84 4.80 15.91
#